data_AF-B9XQY0-F1
#
_entry.id   AF-B9XQY0-F1
#
_cell.length_a   1.000
_cell.length_b   1.000
_cell.length_c   1.000
_cell.angle_alpha   90.00
_cell.angle_beta   90.00
_cell.angle_gamma   90.00
#
_symmetry.space_group_name_H-M   'P 1'
#
loop_
_entity.id
_entity.type
_entity.pdbx_description
1 polymer ?
#
loop_
_entity_poly.entity_id
_entity_poly.type
_entity_poly.pdbx_seq_one_letter_code
_entity_poly.pdbx_strand_id
1 'polypeptide(L)'
;MAKQVQIILQDDLTRLYYSGPNVWTENVEKALDFGQTTRALDFILRSGQPQLGIVMHFEDAQYDLKFKARMDQNAGKIVPV
;
A
#
# COMPACT_ATOMS: atom_id res chain seq x y z
N MET A 1 17.01 6.32 -18.08
CA MET A 1 17.11 5.66 -16.75
C MET A 1 15.79 4.95 -16.53
N ALA A 2 15.78 3.68 -16.11
CA ALA A 2 14.52 2.98 -15.84
C ALA A 2 13.85 3.61 -14.61
N LYS A 3 12.60 4.09 -14.72
CA LYS A 3 11.85 4.58 -13.56
C LYS A 3 11.57 3.37 -12.65
N GLN A 4 12.04 3.44 -11.42
CA GLN A 4 11.91 2.34 -10.46
C GLN A 4 10.43 2.20 -10.04
N VAL A 5 9.96 0.96 -9.85
CA VAL A 5 8.63 0.67 -9.30
C VAL A 5 8.51 1.30 -7.92
N GLN A 6 7.43 2.04 -7.68
CA GLN A 6 7.14 2.63 -6.38
C GLN A 6 6.18 1.73 -5.60
N ILE A 7 6.41 1.59 -4.31
CA ILE A 7 5.55 0.83 -3.41
C ILE A 7 4.80 1.82 -2.53
N ILE A 8 3.54 2.09 -2.85
CA ILE A 8 2.73 3.12 -2.17
C ILE A 8 1.52 2.49 -1.50
N LEU A 9 0.92 3.23 -0.56
CA LEU A 9 -0.33 2.82 0.10
C LEU A 9 -1.51 3.62 -0.43
N GLN A 10 -2.64 2.95 -0.60
CA GLN A 10 -3.92 3.54 -0.97
C GLN A 10 -4.98 3.11 0.03
N ASP A 11 -5.80 4.06 0.48
CA ASP A 11 -7.02 3.77 1.21
C ASP A 11 -8.08 3.22 0.23
N ASP A 12 -8.62 2.05 0.54
CA ASP A 12 -9.53 1.31 -0.35
C ASP A 12 -10.88 2.02 -0.54
N LEU A 13 -11.31 2.80 0.46
CA LEU A 13 -12.61 3.47 0.46
C LEU A 13 -12.55 4.81 -0.26
N THR A 14 -11.59 5.64 0.10
CA THR A 14 -11.42 7.01 -0.39
C THR A 14 -10.56 7.11 -1.65
N ARG A 15 -9.80 6.05 -1.96
CA ARG A 15 -8.80 5.99 -3.05
C ARG A 15 -7.63 6.98 -2.89
N LEU A 16 -7.50 7.63 -1.75
CA LEU A 16 -6.37 8.52 -1.47
C LEU A 16 -5.09 7.72 -1.21
N TYR A 17 -3.97 8.29 -1.61
CA TYR A 17 -2.64 7.75 -1.35
C TYR A 17 -2.07 8.33 -0.06
N TYR A 18 -1.38 7.48 0.70
CA TYR A 18 -0.68 7.91 1.90
C TYR A 18 0.54 8.76 1.53
N SER A 19 0.64 9.98 2.05
CA SER A 19 1.78 10.88 1.82
C SER A 19 2.54 11.26 3.09
N GLY A 20 2.03 10.87 4.27
CA GLY A 20 2.70 11.08 5.55
C GLY A 20 1.74 11.01 6.75
N PRO A 21 2.24 11.24 7.98
CA PRO A 21 1.42 11.18 9.19
C PRO A 21 0.20 12.09 9.11
N ASN A 22 -1.00 11.50 9.12
CA ASN A 22 -2.30 12.19 8.96
C ASN A 22 -2.46 12.98 7.64
N VAL A 23 -1.66 12.68 6.62
CA VAL A 23 -1.75 13.33 5.30
C VAL A 23 -2.02 12.28 4.22
N TRP A 24 -3.06 12.55 3.44
CA TRP A 24 -3.52 11.76 2.32
C TRP A 24 -3.63 12.65 1.08
N THR A 25 -3.47 12.09 -0.11
CA THR A 25 -3.46 12.85 -1.36
C THR A 25 -4.06 12.07 -2.52
N GLU A 26 -4.69 12.75 -3.47
CA GLU A 26 -5.12 12.16 -4.75
C GLU A 26 -3.96 12.03 -5.75
N ASN A 27 -2.87 12.77 -5.53
CA ASN A 27 -1.73 12.79 -6.43
C ASN A 27 -0.74 11.67 -6.08
N VAL A 28 -0.67 10.65 -6.94
CA VAL A 28 0.22 9.49 -6.79
C VAL A 28 1.70 9.88 -6.67
N GLU A 29 2.16 10.91 -7.37
CA GLU A 29 3.55 11.37 -7.35
C GLU A 29 3.92 12.05 -6.01
N LYS A 30 2.92 12.37 -5.18
CA LYS A 30 3.11 12.86 -3.81
C LYS A 30 2.97 11.76 -2.76
N ALA A 31 2.68 10.52 -3.17
CA ALA A 31 2.57 9.40 -2.26
C ALA A 31 3.94 9.06 -1.67
N LEU A 32 3.93 8.57 -0.44
CA LEU A 32 5.14 8.07 0.20
C LEU A 32 5.51 6.72 -0.43
N ASP A 33 6.69 6.67 -1.05
CA ASP A 33 7.28 5.42 -1.50
C ASP A 33 7.92 4.67 -0.33
N PHE A 34 7.38 3.49 -0.04
CA PHE A 34 7.91 2.58 0.97
C PHE A 34 9.13 1.80 0.46
N GLY A 35 9.37 1.78 -0.85
CA GLY A 35 10.48 1.12 -1.55
C GLY A 35 10.42 -0.41 -1.55
N GLN A 36 9.78 -1.02 -0.54
CA GLN A 36 9.62 -2.47 -0.42
C GLN A 36 8.24 -2.84 0.13
N THR A 37 7.62 -3.87 -0.45
CA THR A 37 6.29 -4.38 -0.03
C THR A 37 6.26 -4.81 1.43
N THR A 38 7.34 -5.42 1.94
CA THR A 38 7.46 -5.82 3.36
C THR A 38 7.34 -4.64 4.31
N ARG A 39 7.99 -3.51 3.99
CA ARG A 39 7.90 -2.28 4.80
C ARG A 39 6.50 -1.68 4.78
N ALA A 40 5.83 -1.72 3.62
CA ALA A 40 4.46 -1.26 3.49
C ALA A 40 3.48 -2.16 4.27
N LEU A 41 3.67 -3.49 4.23
CA LEU A 41 2.90 -4.44 5.03
C LEU A 41 3.10 -4.21 6.54
N ASP A 42 4.35 -4.09 6.99
CA ASP A 42 4.66 -3.81 8.41
C ASP A 42 3.98 -2.52 8.89
N PHE A 43 3.92 -1.49 8.04
CA PHE A 43 3.21 -0.27 8.34
C PHE A 43 1.70 -0.49 8.51
N ILE A 44 1.07 -1.23 7.59
CA ILE A 44 -0.37 -1.55 7.69
C ILE A 44 -0.67 -2.37 8.95
N LEU A 45 0.14 -3.38 9.23
CA LEU A 45 -0.04 -4.24 10.41
C LEU A 45 0.04 -3.44 11.71
N ARG A 46 0.94 -2.45 11.78
CA ARG A 46 1.13 -1.58 12.95
C ARG A 46 0.11 -0.46 13.06
N SER A 47 -0.43 0.03 11.94
CA SER A 47 -1.38 1.14 11.93
C SER A 47 -2.76 0.73 12.46
N GLY A 48 -3.08 -0.57 12.40
CA GLY A 48 -4.41 -1.08 12.76
C GLY A 48 -5.51 -0.64 11.80
N GLN A 49 -5.16 -0.07 10.64
CA GLN A 49 -6.13 0.41 9.65
C GLN A 49 -6.49 -0.73 8.69
N PRO A 50 -7.72 -1.28 8.75
CA PRO A 50 -8.09 -2.47 7.98
C PRO A 50 -8.35 -2.19 6.49
N GLN A 51 -8.38 -0.92 6.08
CA GLN A 51 -8.80 -0.50 4.74
C GLN A 51 -7.62 -0.02 3.87
N LEU A 52 -6.40 -0.46 4.16
CA LEU A 52 -5.21 -0.10 3.39
C LEU A 52 -4.82 -1.19 2.39
N GLY A 53 -4.61 -0.76 1.14
CA GLY A 53 -4.02 -1.55 0.08
C GLY A 53 -2.61 -1.09 -0.26
N ILE A 54 -1.79 -2.01 -0.74
CA ILE A 54 -0.49 -1.71 -1.34
C ILE A 54 -0.69 -1.59 -2.85
N VAL A 55 -0.14 -0.54 -3.44
CA VAL A 55 -0.07 -0.36 -4.89
C VAL A 55 1.40 -0.41 -5.29
N MET A 56 1.73 -1.33 -6.20
CA MET A 56 2.98 -1.28 -6.95
C MET A 56 2.74 -0.41 -8.17
N HIS A 57 3.22 0.83 -8.09
CA HIS A 57 3.04 1.83 -9.12
C HIS A 57 4.19 1.78 -10.13
N PHE A 58 3.85 1.60 -11.41
CA PHE A 58 4.79 1.57 -12.52
C PHE A 58 4.76 2.89 -13.29
N GLU A 59 5.74 3.11 -14.17
CA GLU A 59 5.77 4.29 -15.03
C GLU A 59 4.49 4.45 -15.85
N ASP A 60 3.93 3.33 -16.31
CA ASP A 60 2.62 3.28 -16.95
C ASP A 60 1.61 2.65 -15.99
N ALA A 61 0.72 3.50 -15.50
CA ALA A 61 -0.26 3.16 -14.46
C ALA A 61 -1.25 2.06 -14.90
N GLN A 62 -1.35 1.74 -16.19
CA GLN A 62 -2.19 0.62 -16.64
C GLN A 62 -1.69 -0.75 -16.15
N TYR A 63 -0.41 -0.83 -15.78
CA TYR A 63 0.22 -2.05 -15.23
C TYR A 63 0.26 -2.06 -13.70
N ASP A 64 -0.33 -1.06 -13.03
CA ASP A 64 -0.34 -1.00 -11.57
C ASP A 64 -0.97 -2.24 -10.95
N LEU A 65 -0.25 -2.82 -9.99
CA LEU A 65 -0.72 -3.98 -9.25
C LEU A 65 -1.18 -3.56 -7.85
N LYS A 66 -2.38 -4.00 -7.46
CA LYS A 66 -2.98 -3.68 -6.17
C LYS A 66 -3.16 -4.92 -5.31
N PHE A 67 -2.66 -4.86 -4.08
CA PHE A 67 -2.74 -5.94 -3.09
C PHE A 67 -3.49 -5.45 -1.87
N LYS A 68 -4.40 -6.27 -1.36
CA LYS A 68 -5.09 -5.99 -0.11
C LYS A 68 -4.39 -6.71 1.03
N ALA A 69 -3.99 -5.97 2.05
CA ALA A 69 -3.56 -6.56 3.29
C ALA A 69 -4.82 -6.96 4.08
N ARG A 70 -5.16 -8.25 4.09
CA ARG A 70 -6.24 -8.75 4.96
C ARG A 70 -5.62 -9.27 6.25
N MET A 71 -5.94 -8.61 7.36
CA MET A 71 -5.76 -9.18 8.69
C MET A 71 -6.82 -10.27 8.87
N ASP A 72 -6.41 -11.54 8.85
CA ASP A 72 -7.30 -12.62 9.28
C ASP A 72 -7.38 -12.62 10.81
N GLN A 73 -8.54 -12.24 11.36
CA GLN A 73 -8.77 -12.20 12.80
C GLN A 73 -8.82 -13.60 13.43
N ASN A 74 -8.77 -14.68 12.64
CA ASN A 74 -8.69 -16.06 13.15
C ASN A 74 -7.26 -16.61 13.29
N ALA A 75 -6.24 -15.85 12.90
CA ALA A 75 -4.90 -16.38 12.79
C ALA A 75 -4.04 -16.12 14.03
N GLY A 76 -4.30 -16.91 15.07
CA GLY A 76 -3.21 -17.46 15.88
C GLY A 76 -2.30 -18.42 15.09
N LYS A 77 -2.53 -18.61 13.78
CA LYS A 77 -1.73 -19.40 12.83
C LYS A 77 -1.86 -18.86 11.40
N ILE A 78 -0.71 -18.73 10.72
CA ILE A 78 -0.58 -18.39 9.29
C ILE A 78 -1.14 -19.54 8.44
N VAL A 79 -1.95 -19.22 7.42
CA VAL A 79 -2.33 -20.16 6.36
C VAL A 79 -2.06 -19.50 4.99
N PRO A 80 -1.36 -20.16 4.06
CA PRO A 80 -1.19 -19.65 2.71
C PRO A 80 -2.45 -19.95 1.88
N VAL A 81 -2.89 -18.97 1.10
CA VAL A 81 -3.86 -19.16 0.00
C VAL A 81 -3.27 -18.58 -1.27
#